data_AF-D4JT44-F1
#
_entry.id   AF-D4JT44-F1
#
_cell.length_a   1.000
_cell.length_b   1.000
_cell.length_c   1.000
_cell.angle_alpha   90.00
_cell.angle_beta   90.00
_cell.angle_gamma   90.00
#
_symmetry.space_group_name_H-M   'P 1'
#
loop_
_entity.id
_entity.type
_entity.pdbx_description
1 polymer ?
#
loop_
_entity_poly.entity_id
_entity_poly.type
_entity_poly.pdbx_seq_one_letter_code
_entity_poly.pdbx_strand_id
1 'polypeptide(L)'
;MSENSPLDDIACLIAAFEEQKKTIYAHYSQAVASVMTGRITAENEIERIMDGLLDFADDELFLVLYKKLCRHVYNSYPRMVSEHIALFRMQLEDGENDHENERQYL
;
A
#
# COMPACT_ATOMS: atom_id res chain seq x y z
N MET A 1 23.75 -7.73 -35.63
CA MET A 1 22.81 -7.14 -34.66
C MET A 1 22.55 -8.25 -33.66
N SER A 2 23.01 -8.10 -32.41
CA SER A 2 22.77 -9.12 -31.38
C SER A 2 21.27 -9.14 -31.10
N GLU A 3 20.61 -10.29 -31.25
CA GLU A 3 19.28 -10.48 -30.66
C GLU A 3 19.44 -10.28 -29.16
N ASN A 4 18.69 -9.33 -28.58
CA ASN A 4 18.61 -9.22 -27.13
C ASN A 4 17.97 -10.50 -26.62
N SER A 5 18.60 -11.11 -25.62
CA SER A 5 18.03 -12.29 -24.98
C SER A 5 16.70 -11.90 -24.33
N PRO A 6 15.68 -12.78 -24.30
CA PRO A 6 14.49 -12.57 -23.48
C PRO A 6 14.81 -12.24 -22.02
N LEU A 7 15.98 -12.70 -21.51
CA LEU A 7 16.47 -12.35 -20.19
C LEU A 7 16.87 -10.87 -20.07
N ASP A 8 17.38 -10.25 -21.13
CA ASP A 8 17.75 -8.82 -21.15
C ASP A 8 16.50 -7.94 -21.12
N ASP A 9 15.43 -8.35 -21.81
CA ASP A 9 14.13 -7.68 -21.79
C ASP A 9 13.50 -7.77 -20.39
N ILE A 10 13.54 -8.95 -19.76
CA ILE A 10 13.07 -9.14 -18.38
C ILE A 10 13.85 -8.24 -17.41
N ALA A 11 15.19 -8.22 -17.53
CA ALA A 11 16.03 -7.36 -16.70
C ALA A 11 15.70 -5.87 -16.89
N CYS A 12 15.44 -5.45 -18.12
CA CYS A 12 15.02 -4.08 -18.43
C CYS A 12 13.67 -3.73 -17.79
N LEU A 13 12.68 -4.64 -17.86
CA LEU A 13 11.37 -4.44 -17.25
C LEU A 13 11.44 -4.38 -15.72
N ILE A 14 12.24 -5.23 -15.09
CA ILE A 14 12.47 -5.18 -13.63
C ILE A 14 13.06 -3.83 -13.23
N ALA A 15 14.07 -3.34 -13.97
CA ALA A 15 14.67 -2.04 -13.69
C ALA A 15 13.66 -0.88 -13.84
N ALA A 16 12.82 -0.93 -14.87
CA ALA A 16 11.77 0.07 -15.07
C ALA A 16 10.72 0.04 -13.95
N PHE A 17 10.32 -1.15 -13.51
CA PHE A 17 9.38 -1.33 -12.40
C PHE A 17 9.93 -0.76 -11.09
N GLU A 18 11.18 -1.06 -10.75
CA GLU A 18 11.83 -0.53 -9.55
C GLU A 18 11.93 1.00 -9.55
N GLU A 19 12.20 1.61 -10.71
CA GLU A 19 12.25 3.07 -10.83
C GLU A 19 10.86 3.71 -10.70
N GLN A 20 9.83 3.06 -11.28
CA GLN A 20 8.45 3.50 -11.12
C GLN A 20 8.01 3.41 -9.65
N LYS A 21 8.38 2.33 -8.95
CA LYS A 21 8.09 2.16 -7.53
C LYS A 21 8.69 3.27 -6.68
N LYS A 22 9.94 3.68 -6.93
CA LYS A 22 10.56 4.84 -6.26
C LYS A 22 9.77 6.13 -6.50
N THR A 23 9.32 6.35 -7.74
CA THR A 23 8.52 7.53 -8.09
C THR A 23 7.20 7.55 -7.32
N ILE A 24 6.51 6.41 -7.28
CA ILE A 24 5.26 6.24 -6.51
C ILE A 24 5.51 6.48 -5.02
N TYR A 25 6.56 5.89 -4.44
CA TYR A 25 6.93 6.11 -3.05
C TYR A 25 7.19 7.58 -2.73
N ALA A 26 7.85 8.31 -3.63
CA ALA A 26 8.10 9.74 -3.46
C ALA A 26 6.79 10.56 -3.46
N HIS A 27 5.84 10.22 -4.35
CA HIS A 27 4.51 10.84 -4.37
C HIS A 27 3.75 10.61 -3.06
N TYR A 28 3.69 9.37 -2.58
CA TYR A 28 3.03 9.07 -1.30
C TYR A 28 3.74 9.73 -0.11
N SER A 29 5.07 9.78 -0.12
CA SER A 29 5.84 10.49 0.92
C SER A 29 5.45 11.96 0.99
N GLN A 30 5.25 12.61 -0.16
CA GLN A 30 4.79 14.00 -0.23
C GLN A 30 3.32 14.15 0.22
N ALA A 31 2.45 13.21 -0.14
CA ALA A 31 1.06 13.19 0.29
C ALA A 31 0.96 13.07 1.81
N VAL A 32 1.66 12.11 2.41
CA VAL A 32 1.74 11.93 3.87
C VAL A 32 2.30 13.18 4.54
N ALA A 33 3.37 13.79 4.01
CA ALA A 33 3.89 15.04 4.55
C ALA A 33 2.85 16.18 4.49
N SER A 34 1.98 16.18 3.48
CA SER A 34 0.89 17.16 3.35
C SER A 34 -0.20 16.93 4.39
N VAL A 35 -0.53 15.69 4.73
CA VAL A 35 -1.40 15.36 5.87
C VAL A 35 -0.75 15.80 7.19
N MET A 36 0.54 15.47 7.40
CA MET A 36 1.26 15.81 8.64
C MET A 36 1.41 17.31 8.89
N THR A 37 1.45 18.10 7.82
CA THR A 37 1.53 19.58 7.90
C THR A 37 0.15 20.25 7.96
N GLY A 38 -0.94 19.47 7.96
CA GLY A 38 -2.30 19.99 7.97
C GLY A 38 -2.75 20.63 6.65
N ARG A 39 -2.01 20.39 5.54
CA ARG A 39 -2.43 20.83 4.20
C ARG A 39 -3.54 19.94 3.62
N ILE A 40 -3.55 18.66 3.99
CA ILE A 40 -4.64 17.73 3.71
C ILE A 40 -5.29 17.39 5.05
N THR A 41 -6.59 17.66 5.19
CA THR A 41 -7.34 17.43 6.42
C THR A 41 -8.67 16.72 6.20
N ALA A 42 -9.12 16.62 4.95
CA ALA A 42 -10.37 15.97 4.59
C ALA A 42 -10.26 14.46 4.78
N GLU A 43 -11.22 13.89 5.51
CA GLU A 43 -11.25 12.47 5.91
C GLU A 43 -11.13 11.54 4.69
N ASN A 44 -11.93 11.79 3.67
CA ASN A 44 -11.95 11.04 2.42
C ASN A 44 -10.64 11.13 1.62
N GLU A 45 -9.91 12.24 1.68
CA GLU A 45 -8.59 12.35 1.04
C GLU A 45 -7.54 11.55 1.80
N ILE A 46 -7.60 11.57 3.14
CA ILE A 46 -6.70 10.80 3.99
C ILE A 46 -6.96 9.30 3.80
N GLU A 47 -8.21 8.84 3.78
CA GLU A 47 -8.57 7.45 3.50
C GLU A 47 -8.02 6.99 2.14
N ARG A 48 -8.19 7.79 1.08
CA ARG A 48 -7.65 7.45 -0.25
C ARG A 48 -6.12 7.32 -0.25
N ILE A 49 -5.41 8.12 0.56
CA ILE A 49 -3.97 7.98 0.73
C ILE A 49 -3.63 6.70 1.50
N MET A 50 -4.42 6.36 2.52
CA MET A 50 -4.24 5.14 3.31
C MET A 50 -4.47 3.88 2.46
N ASP A 51 -5.56 3.82 1.68
CA ASP A 51 -5.84 2.74 0.73
C ASP A 51 -4.68 2.58 -0.27
N GLY A 52 -4.29 3.68 -0.90
CA GLY A 52 -3.22 3.66 -1.89
C GLY A 52 -1.84 3.28 -1.34
N LEU A 53 -1.59 3.47 -0.04
CA LEU A 53 -0.39 2.96 0.62
C LEU A 53 -0.47 1.45 0.88
N LEU A 54 -1.66 0.91 1.15
CA LEU A 54 -1.89 -0.52 1.37
C LEU A 54 -1.92 -1.32 0.06
N ASP A 55 -2.15 -0.69 -1.09
CA ASP A 55 -1.93 -1.32 -2.40
C ASP A 55 -0.49 -1.83 -2.59
N PHE A 56 0.46 -1.34 -1.78
CA PHE A 56 1.87 -1.75 -1.73
C PHE A 56 2.25 -2.38 -0.38
N ALA A 57 1.30 -3.04 0.30
CA ALA A 57 1.51 -3.58 1.65
C ALA A 57 2.60 -4.67 1.74
N ASP A 58 2.98 -5.28 0.61
CA ASP A 58 4.08 -6.24 0.48
C ASP A 58 5.48 -5.57 0.51
N ASP A 59 5.56 -4.26 0.25
CA ASP A 59 6.81 -3.49 0.33
C ASP A 59 6.95 -2.82 1.71
N GLU A 60 8.03 -3.16 2.41
CA GLU A 60 8.29 -2.70 3.78
C GLU A 60 8.33 -1.16 3.90
N LEU A 61 8.84 -0.45 2.88
CA LEU A 61 8.94 1.01 2.92
C LEU A 61 7.56 1.67 2.92
N PHE A 62 6.64 1.16 2.10
CA PHE A 62 5.26 1.63 2.04
C PHE A 62 4.52 1.33 3.34
N LEU A 63 4.73 0.15 3.91
CA LEU A 63 4.13 -0.23 5.19
C LEU A 63 4.61 0.66 6.36
N VAL A 64 5.89 1.04 6.38
CA VAL A 64 6.43 1.99 7.36
C VAL A 64 5.75 3.37 7.21
N LEU A 65 5.57 3.82 5.97
CA LEU A 65 4.93 5.09 5.66
C LEU A 65 3.44 5.10 6.06
N TYR A 66 2.72 4.01 5.76
CA TYR A 66 1.34 3.77 6.21
C TYR A 66 1.21 3.83 7.74
N LYS A 67 2.06 3.10 8.48
CA LYS A 67 2.06 3.11 9.96
C LYS A 67 2.35 4.50 10.52
N LYS A 68 3.19 5.29 9.85
CA LYS A 68 3.47 6.69 10.24
C LYS A 68 2.23 7.57 10.06
N LEU A 69 1.54 7.46 8.92
CA LEU A 69 0.30 8.19 8.65
C LEU A 69 -0.78 7.82 9.69
N CYS A 70 -1.04 6.53 9.89
CA CYS A 70 -2.04 6.04 10.85
C CYS A 70 -1.83 6.63 12.25
N ARG A 71 -0.60 6.59 12.78
CA ARG A 71 -0.27 7.12 14.11
C ARG A 71 -0.53 8.62 14.23
N HIS A 72 -0.30 9.37 13.15
CA HIS A 72 -0.58 10.81 13.13
C HIS A 72 -2.09 11.07 13.12
N VAL A 73 -2.79 10.45 12.18
CA VAL A 73 -4.24 10.61 11.94
C VAL A 73 -5.07 10.15 13.14
N TYR A 74 -4.64 9.08 13.82
CA TYR A 74 -5.34 8.51 14.98
C TYR A 74 -5.60 9.54 16.10
N ASN A 75 -4.72 10.55 16.25
CA ASN A 75 -4.93 11.60 17.25
C ASN A 75 -6.16 12.47 16.96
N SER A 76 -6.54 12.61 15.69
CA SER A 76 -7.67 13.44 15.25
C SER A 76 -8.89 12.62 14.87
N TYR A 77 -8.68 11.44 14.27
CA TYR A 77 -9.72 10.59 13.70
C TYR A 77 -9.55 9.12 14.14
N PRO A 78 -9.64 8.81 15.45
CA PRO A 78 -9.39 7.46 15.95
C PRO A 78 -10.38 6.42 15.42
N ARG A 79 -11.64 6.82 15.19
CA ARG A 79 -12.68 5.96 14.62
C ARG A 79 -12.36 5.55 13.19
N MET A 80 -12.09 6.53 12.33
CA MET A 80 -11.74 6.30 10.91
C MET A 80 -10.55 5.34 10.76
N VAL A 81 -9.46 5.58 11.49
CA VAL A 81 -8.28 4.68 11.45
C VAL A 81 -8.63 3.27 11.95
N SER A 82 -9.48 3.16 12.96
CA SER A 82 -9.88 1.86 13.53
C SER A 82 -10.79 1.09 12.59
N GLU A 83 -11.77 1.75 11.96
CA GLU A 83 -12.66 1.18 10.94
C GLU A 83 -11.85 0.74 9.71
N HIS A 84 -10.93 1.58 9.25
CA HIS A 84 -10.04 1.26 8.14
C HIS A 84 -9.17 0.02 8.44
N ILE A 85 -8.55 -0.08 9.61
CA ILE A 85 -7.76 -1.28 9.98
C ILE A 85 -8.65 -2.52 10.07
N ALA A 86 -9.87 -2.39 10.60
CA ALA A 86 -10.80 -3.50 10.73
C ALA A 86 -11.26 -4.03 9.37
N LEU A 87 -11.55 -3.15 8.40
CA LEU A 87 -11.93 -3.54 7.04
C LEU A 87 -10.84 -4.37 6.36
N PHE A 88 -9.60 -3.91 6.41
CA PHE A 88 -8.48 -4.65 5.80
C PHE A 88 -8.21 -5.98 6.51
N ARG A 89 -8.35 -6.03 7.84
CA ARG A 89 -8.25 -7.30 8.58
C ARG A 89 -9.33 -8.29 8.15
N MET A 90 -10.58 -7.84 8.05
CA MET A 90 -11.70 -8.67 7.61
C MET A 90 -11.46 -9.21 6.20
N GLN A 91 -10.99 -8.38 5.27
CA GLN A 91 -10.69 -8.82 3.90
C GLN A 91 -9.59 -9.88 3.82
N LEU A 92 -8.57 -9.79 4.69
CA LEU A 92 -7.50 -10.79 4.76
C LEU A 92 -7.99 -12.08 5.43
N GLU A 93 -8.72 -11.98 6.53
CA GLU A 93 -9.27 -13.14 7.28
C GLU A 93 -10.36 -13.87 6.47
N ASP A 94 -11.22 -13.15 5.74
CA ASP A 94 -12.23 -13.75 4.85
C ASP A 94 -11.58 -14.53 3.70
N GLY A 95 -10.43 -14.09 3.19
CA GLY A 95 -9.66 -14.81 2.16
C GLY A 95 -8.97 -16.08 2.66
N GLU A 96 -8.72 -16.20 3.97
CA GLU A 96 -8.15 -17.42 4.57
C GLU A 96 -9.21 -18.52 4.76
N ASN A 97 -10.47 -18.14 4.98
CA ASN A 97 -11.59 -19.09 5.13
C ASN A 97 -11.97 -19.80 3.82
N ASP A 98 -11.69 -19.20 2.66
CA ASP A 98 -11.91 -19.84 1.35
C ASP A 98 -10.87 -20.94 1.07
N HIS A 99 -9.63 -20.80 1.57
CA HIS A 99 -8.58 -21.82 1.42
C HIS A 99 -8.74 -23.02 2.37
N GLU A 100 -9.46 -22.89 3.49
CA GLU A 100 -9.82 -24.03 4.33
C GLU A 100 -10.92 -24.89 3.70
N ASN A 101 -11.86 -24.27 2.96
CA ASN A 101 -12.90 -25.00 2.24
C ASN A 101 -12.38 -25.81 1.04
N GLU A 102 -11.31 -25.37 0.38
CA GLU A 102 -10.69 -26.12 -0.74
C GLU A 102 -9.84 -27.33 -0.29
N ARG A 103 -9.28 -27.30 0.94
CA ARG A 103 -8.53 -28.44 1.50
C ARG A 103 -9.43 -29.55 2.04
N GLN A 104 -10.74 -29.34 2.13
CA GLN A 104 -11.70 -30.40 2.43
C GLN A 104 -12.03 -31.27 1.21
N TYR A 105 -11.54 -30.91 0.02
CA TYR A 105 -11.72 -31.65 -1.24
C TYR A 105 -10.41 -32.27 -1.80
N LEU A 106 -9.32 -32.27 -1.03
CA LEU A 106 -8.06 -32.99 -1.31
C LEU A 106 -7.78 -34.05 -0.24
#